data_AF-A0A2P7TMR1-F1
#
_entry.id   AF-A0A2P7TMR1-F1
#
_cell.length_a   1.000
_cell.length_b   1.000
_cell.length_c   1.000
_cell.angle_alpha   90.00
_cell.angle_beta   90.00
_cell.angle_gamma   90.00
#
_symmetry.space_group_name_H-M   'P 1'
#
loop_
_entity.id
_entity.type
_entity.pdbx_description
1 polymer ?
#
loop_
_entity_poly.entity_id
_entity_poly.type
_entity_poly.pdbx_seq_one_letter_code
_entity_poly.pdbx_strand_id
1 'polypeptide(L)'
;MKKLTLLLVLTCCLGTAGFNHLNAQYITNMQMYPAAPNSNEPVSVIVSTLFTSGDCILTDYSVTIDNLPETPVVNVWATYCMGMLTVICERTDTIPLGLLPSGIYILQFQLQYGLMSGPATCIPPFMPGASENLTFDVLPAFSYGLTNLTLLNTQPVLTSDTLWVVADFIFPSAPCELDSMSLNTDPASGNYVLNTFYCLGPLDVICTQTDTFAIYPPHNPGTYSVLLNVESCDGFVTDSGSVNVVIEIPDNVSLPDVRTQLTLPSNFSDNGLLFNFAPVSTLQQMPAELIIYSSDGSIAAKVAVPYGVSTLFVPLPPGFYVYRLQQNGKPFDRGKAFVY
;
A
#
# COMPACT_ATOMS: atom_id res chain seq x y z
N MET A 1 -27.38 -82.50 47.50
CA MET A 1 -27.86 -81.09 47.36
C MET A 1 -26.96 -80.20 48.21
N LYS A 2 -26.51 -79.05 47.68
CA LYS A 2 -25.61 -77.98 48.25
C LYS A 2 -24.30 -77.71 47.50
N LYS A 3 -23.96 -78.46 46.43
CA LYS A 3 -23.01 -77.98 45.39
C LYS A 3 -23.65 -77.01 44.38
N LEU A 4 -24.97 -76.78 44.49
CA LEU A 4 -25.77 -75.92 43.62
C LEU A 4 -25.80 -74.45 44.09
N THR A 5 -25.32 -74.16 45.29
CA THR A 5 -25.40 -72.80 45.88
C THR A 5 -24.15 -71.95 45.65
N LEU A 6 -23.03 -72.56 45.22
CA LEU A 6 -21.79 -71.83 44.95
C LEU A 6 -21.70 -71.33 43.49
N LEU A 7 -22.45 -71.95 42.56
CA LEU A 7 -22.48 -71.55 41.15
C LEU A 7 -23.36 -70.31 40.89
N LEU A 8 -24.33 -70.04 41.77
CA LEU A 8 -25.26 -68.90 41.66
C LEU A 8 -24.69 -67.60 42.25
N VAL A 9 -23.70 -67.67 43.14
CA VAL A 9 -23.06 -66.48 43.74
C VAL A 9 -21.90 -65.98 42.87
N LEU A 10 -21.23 -66.87 42.14
CA LEU A 10 -20.15 -66.48 41.21
C LEU A 10 -20.69 -65.86 39.90
N THR A 11 -21.95 -66.12 39.54
CA THR A 11 -22.60 -65.49 38.37
C THR A 11 -23.20 -64.12 38.67
N CYS A 12 -23.32 -63.71 39.94
CA CYS A 12 -23.82 -62.39 40.32
C CYS A 12 -22.71 -61.32 40.44
N CYS A 13 -21.43 -61.73 40.57
CA CYS A 13 -20.29 -60.81 40.65
C CYS A 13 -19.59 -60.53 39.31
N LEU A 14 -20.06 -61.11 38.20
CA LEU A 14 -19.56 -60.85 36.84
C LEU A 14 -20.45 -59.87 36.04
N GLY A 15 -21.53 -59.34 36.64
CA GLY A 15 -22.49 -58.45 36.00
C GLY A 15 -22.22 -56.95 36.11
N THR A 16 -21.09 -56.53 36.69
CA THR A 16 -20.73 -55.10 36.80
C THR A 16 -19.30 -54.82 36.34
N ALA A 17 -18.82 -55.54 35.33
CA ALA A 17 -17.93 -54.89 34.38
C ALA A 17 -18.79 -53.86 33.66
N GLY A 18 -18.90 -52.66 34.25
CA GLY A 18 -19.45 -51.52 33.55
C GLY A 18 -18.73 -51.46 32.21
N PHE A 19 -19.48 -51.64 31.13
CA PHE A 19 -19.04 -51.19 29.83
C PHE A 19 -18.84 -49.69 30.00
N ASN A 20 -17.63 -49.29 30.34
CA ASN A 20 -17.16 -47.94 30.05
C ASN A 20 -17.26 -47.88 28.53
N HIS A 21 -18.38 -47.37 28.03
CA HIS A 21 -18.48 -46.97 26.65
C HIS A 21 -17.31 -46.01 26.42
N LEU A 22 -16.29 -46.48 25.70
CA LEU A 22 -15.23 -45.67 25.12
C LEU A 22 -15.91 -44.78 24.07
N ASN A 23 -16.62 -43.77 24.57
CA ASN A 23 -17.23 -42.70 23.78
C ASN A 23 -16.15 -41.66 23.55
N ALA A 24 -15.17 -42.01 22.73
CA ALA A 24 -14.21 -41.05 22.24
C ALA A 24 -14.70 -40.61 20.86
N GLN A 25 -15.40 -39.48 20.82
CA GLN A 25 -15.66 -38.75 19.58
C GLN A 25 -14.52 -37.76 19.40
N TYR A 26 -13.88 -37.81 18.24
CA TYR A 26 -12.71 -36.99 17.98
C TYR A 26 -13.03 -35.95 16.91
N ILE A 27 -12.54 -34.73 17.13
CA ILE A 27 -12.30 -33.81 16.03
C ILE A 27 -10.92 -34.19 15.48
N THR A 28 -10.87 -34.51 14.20
CA THR A 28 -9.65 -34.99 13.51
C THR A 28 -8.97 -33.87 12.72
N ASN A 29 -9.74 -32.89 12.27
CA ASN A 29 -9.25 -31.72 11.57
C ASN A 29 -10.27 -30.58 11.65
N MET A 30 -9.77 -29.35 11.68
CA MET A 30 -10.55 -28.12 11.63
C MET A 30 -9.82 -27.09 10.79
N GLN A 31 -10.53 -26.47 9.85
CA GLN A 31 -9.97 -25.43 8.99
C GLN A 31 -11.03 -24.43 8.55
N MET A 32 -10.59 -23.22 8.20
CA MET A 32 -11.46 -22.18 7.67
C MET A 32 -11.59 -22.29 6.14
N TYR A 33 -12.75 -21.88 5.62
CA TYR A 33 -13.00 -21.72 4.20
C TYR A 33 -13.72 -20.40 3.92
N PRO A 34 -13.23 -19.55 3.01
CA PRO A 34 -11.92 -19.64 2.33
C PRO A 34 -10.74 -19.63 3.32
N ALA A 35 -9.57 -20.12 2.91
CA ALA A 35 -8.40 -20.23 3.79
C ALA A 35 -7.85 -18.86 4.23
N ALA A 36 -8.13 -17.81 3.46
CA ALA A 36 -7.83 -16.42 3.76
C ALA A 36 -9.09 -15.58 3.48
N PRO A 37 -10.10 -15.64 4.36
CA PRO A 37 -11.37 -14.97 4.12
C PRO A 37 -11.19 -13.46 4.19
N ASN A 38 -11.95 -12.71 3.39
CA ASN A 38 -12.07 -11.26 3.54
C ASN A 38 -13.46 -10.82 4.05
N SER A 39 -13.57 -9.57 4.52
CA SER A 39 -14.79 -9.06 5.16
C SER A 39 -16.02 -8.95 4.25
N ASN A 40 -15.88 -9.15 2.93
CA ASN A 40 -16.98 -9.12 1.96
C ASN A 40 -17.45 -10.52 1.53
N GLU A 41 -16.82 -11.60 2.01
CA GLU A 41 -17.21 -12.96 1.66
C GLU A 41 -17.63 -13.78 2.88
N PRO A 42 -18.62 -14.68 2.73
CA PRO A 42 -19.09 -15.50 3.85
C PRO A 42 -18.03 -16.52 4.25
N VAL A 43 -17.76 -16.59 5.54
CA VAL A 43 -16.81 -17.51 6.16
C VAL A 43 -17.54 -18.78 6.58
N SER A 44 -16.89 -19.93 6.40
CA SER A 44 -17.33 -21.23 6.88
C SER A 44 -16.20 -21.97 7.58
N VAL A 45 -16.55 -22.85 8.52
CA VAL A 45 -15.60 -23.80 9.12
C VAL A 45 -15.85 -25.19 8.55
N ILE A 46 -14.78 -25.88 8.15
CA ILE A 46 -14.82 -27.27 7.72
C ILE A 46 -14.26 -28.11 8.86
N VAL A 47 -15.08 -29.01 9.41
CA VAL A 47 -14.73 -29.84 10.56
C VAL A 47 -14.83 -31.30 10.17
N SER A 48 -13.76 -32.05 10.41
CA SER A 48 -13.73 -33.51 10.21
C SER A 48 -13.78 -34.20 11.56
N THR A 49 -14.72 -35.11 11.71
CA THR A 49 -15.06 -35.79 12.96
C THR A 49 -15.01 -37.30 12.80
N LEU A 50 -14.71 -38.01 13.88
CA LEU A 50 -14.66 -39.46 13.93
C LEU A 50 -15.46 -39.97 15.13
N PHE A 51 -16.39 -40.88 14.86
CA PHE A 51 -17.28 -41.50 15.83
C PHE A 51 -17.07 -43.03 15.86
N THR A 52 -17.25 -43.64 17.03
CA THR A 52 -17.13 -45.11 17.23
C THR A 52 -18.42 -45.89 16.93
N SER A 53 -19.45 -45.20 16.42
CA SER A 53 -20.72 -45.79 16.01
C SER A 53 -21.10 -45.28 14.62
N GLY A 54 -21.80 -46.13 13.85
CA GLY A 54 -22.27 -45.85 12.49
C GLY A 54 -23.34 -44.79 12.46
N ASP A 55 -23.57 -44.20 11.29
CA ASP A 55 -24.46 -43.06 11.07
C ASP A 55 -24.13 -41.89 12.00
N CYS A 56 -23.31 -40.95 11.54
CA CYS A 56 -22.84 -39.80 12.31
C CYS A 56 -23.28 -38.49 11.67
N ILE A 57 -24.58 -38.26 11.53
CA ILE A 57 -25.11 -37.12 10.77
C ILE A 57 -25.13 -35.86 11.62
N LEU A 58 -24.56 -34.74 11.11
CA LEU A 58 -24.80 -33.41 11.66
C LEU A 58 -26.27 -33.03 11.45
N THR A 59 -27.02 -32.88 12.53
CA THR A 59 -28.47 -32.58 12.48
C THR A 59 -28.82 -31.17 12.86
N ASP A 60 -28.00 -30.54 13.69
CA ASP A 60 -28.23 -29.18 14.13
C ASP A 60 -26.90 -28.50 14.46
N TYR A 61 -26.84 -27.18 14.29
CA TYR A 61 -25.72 -26.38 14.75
C TYR A 61 -26.19 -24.97 15.12
N SER A 62 -25.48 -24.34 16.06
CA SER A 62 -25.65 -22.93 16.36
C SER A 62 -24.32 -22.21 16.30
N VAL A 63 -24.36 -20.96 15.84
CA VAL A 63 -23.21 -20.06 15.75
C VAL A 63 -23.55 -18.79 16.52
N THR A 64 -22.70 -18.42 17.47
CA THR A 64 -22.80 -17.15 18.20
C THR A 64 -21.46 -16.45 18.21
N ILE A 65 -21.47 -15.11 18.16
CA ILE A 65 -20.26 -14.29 18.15
C ILE A 65 -20.26 -13.43 19.40
N ASP A 66 -19.26 -13.62 20.24
CA ASP A 66 -19.03 -12.83 21.44
C ASP A 66 -17.96 -11.77 21.13
N ASN A 67 -18.40 -10.51 21.02
CA ASN A 67 -17.52 -9.36 20.76
C ASN A 67 -16.83 -8.93 22.07
N LEU A 68 -15.87 -9.72 22.54
CA LEU A 68 -15.02 -9.37 23.68
C LEU A 68 -14.05 -8.23 23.31
N PRO A 69 -13.63 -7.38 24.26
CA PRO A 69 -12.85 -6.17 24.00
C PRO A 69 -11.43 -6.39 23.45
N GLU A 70 -10.87 -7.61 23.57
CA GLU A 70 -9.51 -7.91 23.09
C GLU A 70 -9.50 -8.77 21.83
N THR A 71 -10.36 -9.79 21.75
CA THR A 71 -10.45 -10.68 20.58
C THR A 71 -11.85 -11.27 20.52
N PRO A 72 -12.60 -11.09 19.43
CA PRO A 72 -13.92 -11.69 19.27
C PRO A 72 -13.83 -13.22 19.22
N VAL A 73 -14.80 -13.89 19.86
CA VAL A 73 -14.89 -15.35 19.94
C VAL A 73 -16.10 -15.83 19.15
N VAL A 74 -15.88 -16.73 18.20
CA VAL A 74 -16.95 -17.39 17.44
C VAL A 74 -17.21 -18.76 18.06
N ASN A 75 -18.35 -18.92 18.73
CA ASN A 75 -18.74 -20.18 19.33
C ASN A 75 -19.61 -20.97 18.35
N VAL A 76 -19.23 -22.22 18.11
CA VAL A 76 -19.98 -23.16 17.27
C VAL A 76 -20.36 -24.38 18.09
N TRP A 77 -21.66 -24.63 18.23
CA TRP A 77 -22.18 -25.86 18.86
C TRP A 77 -22.76 -26.75 17.78
N ALA A 78 -22.20 -27.95 17.60
CA ALA A 78 -22.61 -28.86 16.53
C ALA A 78 -23.13 -30.18 17.11
N THR A 79 -24.35 -30.55 16.71
CA THR A 79 -25.06 -31.74 17.20
C THR A 79 -25.03 -32.85 16.16
N TYR A 80 -24.37 -33.95 16.50
CA TYR A 80 -24.30 -35.15 15.68
C TYR A 80 -25.17 -36.26 16.23
N CYS A 81 -25.94 -36.91 15.37
CA CYS A 81 -26.66 -38.11 15.75
C CYS A 81 -25.84 -39.34 15.40
N MET A 82 -25.61 -40.20 16.38
CA MET A 82 -24.92 -41.48 16.28
C MET A 82 -25.93 -42.62 16.18
N GLY A 83 -25.79 -43.48 15.17
CA GLY A 83 -26.55 -44.73 15.01
C GLY A 83 -26.15 -45.81 16.02
N MET A 84 -26.83 -46.96 15.94
CA MET A 84 -26.69 -48.07 16.90
C MET A 84 -25.65 -49.12 16.48
N LEU A 85 -25.06 -49.01 15.29
CA LEU A 85 -24.12 -49.99 14.77
C LEU A 85 -22.69 -49.69 15.24
N THR A 86 -21.98 -50.68 15.75
CA THR A 86 -20.57 -50.52 16.16
C THR A 86 -19.64 -50.51 14.94
N VAL A 87 -19.60 -49.39 14.23
CA VAL A 87 -18.72 -49.13 13.08
C VAL A 87 -18.13 -47.72 13.22
N ILE A 88 -16.90 -47.53 12.74
CA ILE A 88 -16.28 -46.21 12.71
C ILE A 88 -17.00 -45.36 11.66
N CYS A 89 -17.44 -44.17 12.05
CA CYS A 89 -18.06 -43.20 11.16
C CYS A 89 -17.20 -41.94 11.10
N GLU A 90 -16.64 -41.67 9.92
CA GLU A 90 -15.90 -40.46 9.63
C GLU A 90 -16.80 -39.51 8.86
N ARG A 91 -16.78 -38.23 9.22
CA ARG A 91 -17.59 -37.22 8.54
C ARG A 91 -16.91 -35.86 8.51
N THR A 92 -17.04 -35.20 7.37
CA THR A 92 -16.64 -33.81 7.19
C THR A 92 -17.89 -32.98 6.90
N ASP A 93 -18.14 -31.97 7.72
CA ASP A 93 -19.23 -31.02 7.51
C ASP A 93 -18.67 -29.61 7.34
N THR A 94 -19.39 -28.79 6.57
CA THR A 94 -19.10 -27.37 6.37
C THR A 94 -20.19 -26.57 7.07
N ILE A 95 -19.81 -25.78 8.07
CA ILE A 95 -20.72 -24.97 8.87
C ILE A 95 -20.51 -23.50 8.50
N PRO A 96 -21.52 -22.82 7.92
CA PRO A 96 -21.42 -21.42 7.58
C PRO A 96 -21.46 -20.56 8.85
N LEU A 97 -20.47 -19.68 9.00
CA LEU A 97 -20.38 -18.70 10.08
C LEU A 97 -21.02 -17.36 9.66
N GLY A 98 -21.06 -17.09 8.36
CA GLY A 98 -21.62 -15.86 7.79
C GLY A 98 -20.57 -14.81 7.47
N LEU A 99 -20.99 -13.55 7.32
CA LEU A 99 -20.07 -12.44 7.11
C LEU A 99 -19.48 -12.00 8.44
N LEU A 100 -18.15 -11.93 8.50
CA LEU A 100 -17.40 -11.48 9.66
C LEU A 100 -16.66 -10.18 9.32
N PRO A 101 -16.69 -9.16 10.18
CA PRO A 101 -15.83 -7.98 10.04
C PRO A 101 -14.34 -8.36 9.98
N SER A 102 -13.51 -7.51 9.37
CA SER A 102 -12.07 -7.73 9.38
C SER A 102 -11.52 -7.74 10.80
N GLY A 103 -10.63 -8.68 11.11
CA GLY A 103 -10.07 -8.84 12.45
C GLY A 103 -9.57 -10.25 12.70
N ILE A 104 -8.95 -10.45 13.87
CA ILE A 104 -8.46 -11.74 14.36
C ILE A 104 -9.55 -12.37 15.23
N TYR A 105 -9.88 -13.63 14.99
CA TYR A 105 -10.93 -14.36 15.70
C TYR A 105 -10.40 -15.64 16.33
N ILE A 106 -11.00 -16.02 17.45
CA ILE A 106 -10.86 -17.36 18.02
C ILE A 106 -12.18 -18.10 17.77
N LEU A 107 -12.14 -19.15 16.96
CA LEU A 107 -13.24 -20.09 16.82
C LEU A 107 -13.17 -21.13 17.95
N GLN A 108 -14.27 -21.33 18.66
CA GLN A 108 -14.43 -22.39 19.65
C GLN A 108 -15.49 -23.36 19.16
N PHE A 109 -15.08 -24.57 18.79
CA PHE A 109 -15.97 -25.62 18.34
C PHE A 109 -16.30 -26.58 19.47
N GLN A 110 -17.59 -26.79 19.71
CA GLN A 110 -18.12 -27.71 20.72
C GLN A 110 -18.92 -28.79 20.00
N LEU A 111 -18.42 -30.03 20.02
CA LEU A 111 -19.14 -31.18 19.52
C LEU A 111 -20.07 -31.69 20.62
N GLN A 112 -21.32 -31.94 20.27
CA GLN A 112 -22.25 -32.73 21.07
C GLN A 112 -22.89 -33.82 20.22
N TYR A 113 -23.33 -34.90 20.87
CA TYR A 113 -23.92 -36.02 20.15
C TYR A 113 -25.10 -36.65 20.89
N GLY A 114 -26.01 -37.23 20.13
CA GLY A 114 -27.16 -37.98 20.64
C GLY A 114 -27.27 -39.34 19.99
N LEU A 115 -27.96 -40.27 20.64
CA LEU A 115 -28.31 -41.55 20.02
C LEU A 115 -29.48 -41.33 19.06
N MET A 116 -29.37 -41.91 17.86
CA MET A 116 -30.44 -41.86 16.88
C MET A 116 -31.72 -42.50 17.43
N SER A 117 -32.83 -41.78 17.29
CA SER A 117 -34.17 -42.20 17.67
C SER A 117 -35.10 -42.42 16.48
N GLY A 118 -34.60 -42.17 15.27
CA GLY A 118 -35.32 -42.25 14.00
C GLY A 118 -34.42 -41.92 12.81
N PRO A 119 -34.95 -41.84 11.58
CA PRO A 119 -34.16 -41.47 10.41
C PRO A 119 -33.63 -40.04 10.58
N ALA A 120 -32.30 -39.90 10.64
CA ALA A 120 -31.58 -38.64 10.72
C ALA A 120 -31.99 -37.68 11.86
N THR A 121 -32.49 -38.20 12.98
CA THR A 121 -32.79 -37.39 14.18
C THR A 121 -32.34 -38.11 15.45
N CYS A 122 -31.90 -37.32 16.42
CA CYS A 122 -31.61 -37.78 17.78
C CYS A 122 -32.37 -36.89 18.77
N ILE A 123 -32.89 -37.51 19.81
CA ILE A 123 -33.66 -36.84 20.86
C ILE A 123 -32.71 -36.56 22.04
N PRO A 124 -32.84 -35.39 22.70
CA PRO A 124 -32.13 -35.11 23.94
C PRO A 124 -32.30 -36.22 25.00
N PRO A 125 -31.36 -36.37 25.95
CA PRO A 125 -30.22 -35.49 26.21
C PRO A 125 -29.05 -35.71 25.24
N PHE A 126 -28.44 -34.62 24.78
CA PHE A 126 -27.18 -34.67 24.07
C PHE A 126 -26.02 -34.79 25.06
N MET A 127 -25.05 -35.64 24.71
CA MET A 127 -23.82 -35.81 25.47
C MET A 127 -22.74 -34.89 24.89
N PRO A 128 -21.92 -34.24 25.74
CA PRO A 128 -20.78 -33.47 25.27
C PRO A 128 -19.73 -34.40 24.66
N GLY A 129 -19.17 -33.99 23.52
CA GLY A 129 -18.05 -34.65 22.85
C GLY A 129 -16.76 -33.85 22.97
N ALA A 130 -15.91 -33.92 21.95
CA ALA A 130 -14.67 -33.16 21.87
C ALA A 130 -14.92 -31.66 21.63
N SER A 131 -13.98 -30.83 22.07
CA SER A 131 -13.90 -29.42 21.74
C SER A 131 -12.51 -29.08 21.24
N GLU A 132 -12.44 -28.12 20.32
CA GLU A 132 -11.20 -27.64 19.74
C GLU A 132 -11.34 -26.17 19.36
N ASN A 133 -10.22 -25.45 19.40
CA ASN A 133 -10.15 -24.03 19.08
C ASN A 133 -9.28 -23.82 17.85
N LEU A 134 -9.66 -22.86 17.00
CA LEU A 134 -8.91 -22.45 15.81
C LEU A 134 -8.83 -20.93 15.75
N THR A 135 -7.63 -20.39 15.67
CA THR A 135 -7.40 -18.96 15.39
C THR A 135 -7.37 -18.71 13.89
N PHE A 136 -8.03 -17.66 13.44
CA PHE A 136 -8.04 -17.25 12.04
C PHE A 136 -8.22 -15.74 11.89
N ASP A 137 -7.77 -15.24 10.75
CA ASP A 137 -7.83 -13.82 10.41
C ASP A 137 -8.85 -13.61 9.29
N VAL A 138 -9.67 -12.58 9.42
CA VAL A 138 -10.51 -12.06 8.35
C VAL A 138 -9.85 -10.81 7.81
N LEU A 139 -9.38 -10.89 6.58
CA LEU A 139 -8.75 -9.79 5.89
C LEU A 139 -9.78 -8.69 5.57
N PRO A 140 -9.37 -7.43 5.50
CA PRO A 140 -10.22 -6.41 4.92
C PRO A 140 -10.51 -6.71 3.45
N ALA A 141 -11.72 -6.40 3.00
CA ALA A 141 -12.10 -6.60 1.60
C ALA A 141 -11.50 -5.58 0.61
N PHE A 142 -10.74 -4.62 1.12
CA PHE A 142 -10.01 -3.62 0.36
C PHE A 142 -8.57 -3.58 0.87
N SER A 143 -7.61 -3.25 -0.01
CA SER A 143 -6.27 -2.88 0.43
C SER A 143 -6.33 -1.48 1.02
N TYR A 144 -5.94 -1.34 2.27
CA TYR A 144 -5.73 -0.03 2.87
C TYR A 144 -4.38 0.53 2.44
N GLY A 145 -4.25 1.85 2.39
CA GLY A 145 -3.05 2.53 1.90
C GLY A 145 -3.27 3.26 0.58
N LEU A 146 -2.24 3.27 -0.26
CA LEU A 146 -2.20 4.03 -1.50
C LEU A 146 -2.94 3.27 -2.61
N THR A 147 -3.98 3.88 -3.15
CA THR A 147 -4.78 3.28 -4.23
C THR A 147 -4.40 3.81 -5.61
N ASN A 148 -3.92 5.05 -5.68
CA ASN A 148 -3.53 5.69 -6.91
C ASN A 148 -2.50 6.79 -6.65
N LEU A 149 -1.53 6.95 -7.55
CA LEU A 149 -0.50 7.98 -7.49
C LEU A 149 -0.27 8.53 -8.89
N THR A 150 -0.53 9.83 -9.08
CA THR A 150 -0.46 10.47 -10.39
C THR A 150 0.15 11.87 -10.32
N LEU A 151 0.54 12.38 -11.48
CA LEU A 151 0.97 13.76 -11.65
C LEU A 151 -0.17 14.57 -12.26
N LEU A 152 -0.45 15.74 -11.70
CA LEU A 152 -1.44 16.65 -12.25
C LEU A 152 -0.89 17.45 -13.43
N ASN A 153 0.42 17.69 -13.47
CA ASN A 153 1.06 18.44 -14.55
C ASN A 153 1.02 17.67 -15.86
N THR A 154 0.81 18.38 -16.97
CA THR A 154 1.07 17.87 -18.32
C THR A 154 2.58 17.80 -18.55
N GLN A 155 3.09 16.62 -18.91
CA GLN A 155 4.51 16.39 -19.20
C GLN A 155 4.89 16.96 -20.58
N PRO A 156 6.13 17.47 -20.75
CA PRO A 156 7.21 17.59 -19.77
C PRO A 156 7.03 18.79 -18.81
N VAL A 157 7.57 18.69 -17.59
CA VAL A 157 7.48 19.75 -16.56
C VAL A 157 8.70 20.66 -16.64
N LEU A 158 8.52 21.98 -16.56
CA LEU A 158 9.63 22.92 -16.62
C LEU A 158 10.30 23.07 -15.25
N THR A 159 11.61 23.38 -15.24
CA THR A 159 12.35 23.66 -14.00
C THR A 159 11.84 24.86 -13.20
N SER A 160 10.99 25.70 -13.78
CA SER A 160 10.31 26.82 -13.11
C SER A 160 8.94 26.49 -12.55
N ASP A 161 8.37 25.34 -12.91
CA ASP A 161 6.99 24.99 -12.57
C ASP A 161 6.91 24.43 -11.14
N THR A 162 5.71 24.36 -10.59
CA THR A 162 5.44 23.54 -9.39
C THR A 162 4.90 22.19 -9.85
N LEU A 163 5.54 21.11 -9.40
CA LEU A 163 5.08 19.74 -9.61
C LEU A 163 3.98 19.42 -8.59
N TRP A 164 2.85 18.93 -9.05
CA TRP A 164 1.71 18.53 -8.23
C TRP A 164 1.51 17.03 -8.32
N VAL A 165 1.69 16.36 -7.19
CA VAL A 165 1.50 14.91 -7.04
C VAL A 165 0.16 14.69 -6.36
N VAL A 166 -0.70 13.88 -6.95
CA VAL A 166 -2.02 13.54 -6.42
C VAL A 166 -2.00 12.07 -5.98
N ALA A 167 -2.41 11.81 -4.75
CA ALA A 167 -2.49 10.48 -4.19
C ALA A 167 -3.88 10.22 -3.61
N ASP A 168 -4.44 9.07 -3.96
CA ASP A 168 -5.73 8.61 -3.44
C ASP A 168 -5.50 7.48 -2.42
N PHE A 169 -6.12 7.58 -1.26
CA PHE A 169 -5.95 6.67 -0.13
C PHE A 169 -7.26 6.08 0.35
N ILE A 170 -7.17 4.87 0.90
CA ILE A 170 -8.24 4.24 1.67
C ILE A 170 -7.69 3.81 3.02
N PHE A 171 -8.32 4.28 4.09
CA PHE A 171 -7.97 3.95 5.47
C PHE A 171 -9.11 3.17 6.15
N PRO A 172 -8.78 2.31 7.14
CA PRO A 172 -9.76 1.47 7.84
C PRO A 172 -10.72 2.25 8.74
N SER A 173 -10.35 3.46 9.16
CA SER A 173 -11.10 4.26 10.12
C SER A 173 -11.04 5.76 9.81
N ALA A 174 -11.95 6.51 10.43
CA ALA A 174 -12.11 7.95 10.24
C ALA A 174 -12.00 8.74 11.57
N PRO A 175 -11.62 10.03 11.54
CA PRO A 175 -11.04 10.76 10.40
C PRO A 175 -9.71 10.20 9.93
N CYS A 176 -9.34 10.45 8.68
CA CYS A 176 -8.09 10.05 8.06
C CYS A 176 -7.35 11.24 7.44
N GLU A 177 -7.34 12.36 8.17
CA GLU A 177 -6.66 13.57 7.73
C GLU A 177 -5.14 13.39 7.81
N LEU A 178 -4.42 14.00 6.86
CA LEU A 178 -2.97 14.09 6.88
C LEU A 178 -2.52 14.85 8.14
N ASP A 179 -1.76 14.19 8.99
CA ASP A 179 -1.23 14.78 10.23
C ASP A 179 0.07 15.53 9.94
N SER A 180 1.01 14.90 9.23
CA SER A 180 2.26 15.54 8.85
C SER A 180 2.86 15.00 7.55
N MET A 181 3.73 15.81 6.93
CA MET A 181 4.51 15.40 5.76
C MET A 181 5.95 15.88 5.85
N SER A 182 6.85 15.13 5.22
CA SER A 182 8.23 15.54 4.97
C SER A 182 8.61 15.27 3.52
N LEU A 183 9.28 16.23 2.90
CA LEU A 183 9.82 16.09 1.54
C LEU A 183 11.33 16.15 1.63
N ASN A 184 11.98 15.08 1.17
CA ASN A 184 13.43 15.00 1.03
C ASN A 184 13.79 14.79 -0.44
N THR A 185 14.99 15.23 -0.80
CA THR A 185 15.59 14.93 -2.11
C THR A 185 16.80 14.06 -1.87
N ASP A 186 16.88 12.92 -2.55
CA ASP A 186 18.06 12.05 -2.51
C ASP A 186 19.25 12.80 -3.14
N PRO A 187 20.32 13.08 -2.37
CA PRO A 187 21.45 13.85 -2.85
C PRO A 187 22.24 13.14 -3.97
N ALA A 188 22.11 11.82 -4.13
CA ALA A 188 22.82 11.06 -5.16
C ALA A 188 22.05 11.01 -6.49
N SER A 189 20.73 10.81 -6.44
CA SER A 189 19.89 10.64 -7.63
C SER A 189 19.07 11.89 -8.00
N GLY A 190 18.88 12.83 -7.06
CA GLY A 190 17.96 13.95 -7.20
C GLY A 190 16.48 13.55 -7.10
N ASN A 191 16.17 12.27 -6.80
CA ASN A 191 14.80 11.78 -6.66
C ASN A 191 14.12 12.34 -5.41
N TYR A 192 12.81 12.46 -5.45
CA TYR A 192 12.01 12.95 -4.34
C TYR A 192 11.54 11.80 -3.47
N VAL A 193 11.66 11.97 -2.16
CA VAL A 193 11.08 11.07 -1.15
C VAL A 193 10.12 11.88 -0.31
N LEU A 194 8.84 11.62 -0.50
CA LEU A 194 7.74 12.24 0.22
C LEU A 194 7.24 11.25 1.28
N ASN A 195 7.44 11.54 2.57
CA ASN A 195 6.86 10.74 3.64
C ASN A 195 5.63 11.45 4.18
N THR A 196 4.53 10.72 4.29
CA THR A 196 3.24 11.20 4.76
C THR A 196 2.80 10.38 5.97
N PHE A 197 2.18 11.06 6.93
CA PHE A 197 1.78 10.47 8.19
C PHE A 197 0.33 10.82 8.49
N TYR A 198 -0.50 9.81 8.78
CA TYR A 198 -1.94 9.95 8.98
C TYR A 198 -2.36 9.43 10.36
N CYS A 199 -3.04 10.27 11.15
CA CYS A 199 -3.63 9.83 12.41
C CYS A 199 -5.10 9.46 12.21
N LEU A 200 -5.33 8.15 12.24
CA LEU A 200 -6.65 7.58 12.07
C LEU A 200 -7.46 7.73 13.36
N GLY A 201 -8.71 8.16 13.21
CA GLY A 201 -9.63 8.30 14.32
C GLY A 201 -10.28 6.99 14.76
N PRO A 202 -11.05 7.02 15.86
CA PRO A 202 -11.65 5.83 16.46
C PRO A 202 -12.95 5.37 15.78
N LEU A 203 -13.36 6.01 14.68
CA LEU A 203 -14.60 5.63 14.01
C LEU A 203 -14.34 4.47 13.07
N ASP A 204 -14.99 3.34 13.31
CA ASP A 204 -14.95 2.13 12.47
C ASP A 204 -15.70 2.33 11.14
N VAL A 205 -15.27 3.31 10.35
CA VAL A 205 -15.82 3.67 9.05
C VAL A 205 -14.66 3.87 8.08
N ILE A 206 -14.76 3.21 6.92
CA ILE A 206 -13.79 3.36 5.83
C ILE A 206 -13.68 4.84 5.44
N CYS A 207 -12.46 5.35 5.43
CA CYS A 207 -12.17 6.73 5.12
C CYS A 207 -11.38 6.81 3.80
N THR A 208 -11.97 7.46 2.79
CA THR A 208 -11.34 7.68 1.49
C THR A 208 -10.85 9.13 1.41
N GLN A 209 -9.58 9.32 1.11
CA GLN A 209 -8.93 10.64 1.09
C GLN A 209 -8.16 10.83 -0.21
N THR A 210 -8.20 12.04 -0.77
CA THR A 210 -7.33 12.45 -1.88
C THR A 210 -6.50 13.62 -1.40
N ASP A 211 -5.18 13.47 -1.39
CA ASP A 211 -4.26 14.55 -1.05
C ASP A 211 -3.43 14.96 -2.26
N THR A 212 -3.01 16.22 -2.23
CA THR A 212 -2.25 16.85 -3.30
C THR A 212 -1.02 17.53 -2.72
N PHE A 213 0.15 17.16 -3.23
CA PHE A 213 1.45 17.60 -2.73
C PHE A 213 2.16 18.46 -3.75
N ALA A 214 2.57 19.67 -3.34
CA ALA A 214 3.39 20.57 -4.14
C ALA A 214 4.88 20.25 -3.94
N ILE A 215 5.60 20.03 -5.03
CA ILE A 215 7.03 19.77 -5.07
C ILE A 215 7.67 20.78 -6.01
N TYR A 216 8.78 21.37 -5.61
CA TYR A 216 9.59 22.20 -6.51
C TYR A 216 10.55 21.29 -7.28
N PRO A 217 10.47 21.25 -8.62
CA PRO A 217 11.35 20.45 -9.46
C PRO A 217 12.83 20.88 -9.27
N PRO A 218 13.79 19.97 -9.49
CA PRO A 218 15.18 20.26 -9.32
C PRO A 218 15.62 21.15 -10.49
N HIS A 219 16.64 21.96 -10.26
CA HIS A 219 17.09 22.94 -11.25
C HIS A 219 17.73 22.31 -12.50
N ASN A 220 18.04 21.01 -12.46
CA ASN A 220 18.64 20.29 -13.56
C ASN A 220 17.56 19.51 -14.34
N PRO A 221 17.64 19.47 -15.69
CA PRO A 221 16.80 18.59 -16.47
C PRO A 221 17.16 17.13 -16.23
N GLY A 222 16.17 16.26 -16.33
CA GLY A 222 16.36 14.83 -16.11
C GLY A 222 15.04 14.08 -15.92
N THR A 223 15.15 12.76 -15.81
CA THR A 223 14.04 11.94 -15.34
C THR A 223 14.25 11.67 -13.86
N TYR A 224 13.25 12.01 -13.05
CA TYR A 224 13.27 11.82 -11.61
C TYR A 224 12.10 10.92 -11.21
N SER A 225 12.25 10.19 -10.11
CA SER A 225 11.14 9.49 -9.47
C SER A 225 10.71 10.24 -8.23
N VAL A 226 9.39 10.36 -8.03
CA VAL A 226 8.80 10.70 -6.74
C VAL A 226 8.39 9.42 -6.07
N LEU A 227 9.02 9.09 -4.95
CA LEU A 227 8.62 8.01 -4.05
C LEU A 227 7.75 8.60 -2.94
N LEU A 228 6.53 8.11 -2.80
CA LEU A 228 5.61 8.43 -1.72
C LEU A 228 5.60 7.27 -0.72
N ASN A 229 5.88 7.54 0.54
CA ASN A 229 5.74 6.62 1.67
C ASN A 229 4.56 7.07 2.54
N VAL A 230 3.73 6.11 2.94
CA VAL A 230 2.51 6.32 3.73
C VAL A 230 2.64 5.51 5.01
N GLU A 231 2.43 6.18 6.15
CA GLU A 231 2.40 5.55 7.47
C GLU A 231 1.22 6.07 8.28
N SER A 232 0.55 5.20 9.03
CA SER A 232 -0.48 5.58 10.00
C SER A 232 0.04 5.58 11.45
N CYS A 233 -0.56 6.41 12.31
CA CYS A 233 -0.14 6.59 13.71
C CYS A 233 -0.23 5.31 14.56
N ASP A 234 -1.10 4.38 14.19
CA ASP A 234 -1.26 3.06 14.81
C ASP A 234 -0.36 1.98 14.18
N GLY A 235 0.40 2.32 13.13
CA GLY A 235 1.26 1.41 12.37
C GLY A 235 0.49 0.40 11.51
N PHE A 236 -0.84 0.53 11.42
CA PHE A 236 -1.69 -0.42 10.70
C PHE A 236 -1.55 -0.31 9.18
N VAL A 237 -1.34 0.90 8.66
CA VAL A 237 -1.13 1.17 7.25
C VAL A 237 0.32 1.59 7.05
N THR A 238 1.07 0.77 6.32
CA THR A 238 2.40 1.10 5.81
C THR A 238 2.45 0.74 4.33
N ASP A 239 2.63 1.73 3.47
CA ASP A 239 2.58 1.53 2.02
C ASP A 239 3.51 2.51 1.29
N SER A 240 3.81 2.22 0.03
CA SER A 240 4.62 3.10 -0.81
C SER A 240 4.27 2.98 -2.29
N GLY A 241 4.42 4.09 -3.02
CA GLY A 241 4.25 4.12 -4.47
C GLY A 241 5.24 5.08 -5.12
N SER A 242 5.50 4.90 -6.40
CA SER A 242 6.36 5.83 -7.14
C SER A 242 5.77 6.25 -8.48
N VAL A 243 6.09 7.49 -8.87
CA VAL A 243 5.74 8.05 -10.18
C VAL A 243 6.96 8.73 -10.79
N ASN A 244 7.17 8.54 -12.09
CA ASN A 244 8.27 9.17 -12.80
C ASN A 244 7.84 10.51 -13.37
N VAL A 245 8.72 11.51 -13.29
CA VAL A 245 8.56 12.85 -13.85
C VAL A 245 9.72 13.14 -14.80
N VAL A 246 9.42 13.69 -15.97
CA VAL A 246 10.43 14.19 -16.91
C VAL A 246 10.48 15.69 -16.78
N ILE A 247 11.66 16.20 -16.43
CA ILE A 247 11.90 17.61 -16.16
C ILE A 247 12.79 18.14 -17.26
N GLU A 248 12.29 19.14 -17.96
CA GLU A 248 12.99 19.80 -19.05
C GLU A 248 13.33 21.23 -18.65
N ILE A 249 14.44 21.74 -19.18
CA ILE A 249 14.69 23.18 -19.13
C ILE A 249 13.61 23.82 -20.00
N PRO A 250 12.99 24.95 -19.60
CA PRO A 250 12.15 25.73 -20.52
C PRO A 250 12.89 25.85 -21.82
N ASP A 251 12.29 25.33 -22.90
CA ASP A 251 12.83 25.41 -24.25
C ASP A 251 13.50 26.76 -24.39
N ASN A 252 14.82 26.74 -24.58
CA ASN A 252 15.52 27.92 -25.00
C ASN A 252 14.71 28.45 -26.17
N VAL A 253 14.04 29.60 -25.99
CA VAL A 253 13.52 30.40 -27.10
C VAL A 253 14.75 30.84 -27.89
N SER A 254 15.25 29.89 -28.67
CA SER A 254 16.30 30.01 -29.64
C SER A 254 15.58 29.94 -30.96
N LEU A 255 15.19 31.11 -31.45
CA LEU A 255 15.30 31.28 -32.89
C LEU A 255 16.81 31.36 -33.14
N PRO A 256 17.43 30.39 -33.83
CA PRO A 256 18.79 30.58 -34.29
C PRO A 256 18.76 31.77 -35.25
N ASP A 257 19.27 32.94 -34.84
CA ASP A 257 19.61 33.97 -35.82
C ASP A 257 20.90 33.50 -36.51
N VAL A 258 20.72 33.07 -37.76
CA VAL A 258 21.72 32.53 -38.68
C VAL A 258 22.93 33.46 -38.85
N ARG A 259 22.86 34.72 -38.38
CA ARG A 259 23.94 35.71 -38.47
C ARG A 259 24.99 35.66 -37.38
N THR A 260 24.69 35.19 -36.16
CA THR A 260 25.65 35.27 -35.04
C THR A 260 26.23 33.93 -34.59
N GLN A 261 25.63 32.79 -34.98
CA GLN A 261 26.04 31.44 -34.51
C GLN A 261 26.41 31.43 -33.02
N LEU A 262 25.62 32.16 -32.23
CA LEU A 262 25.85 32.28 -30.80
C LEU A 262 25.39 30.99 -30.13
N THR A 263 26.31 30.09 -29.81
CA THR A 263 26.01 28.94 -28.97
C THR A 263 25.99 29.40 -27.51
N LEU A 264 24.80 29.49 -26.93
CA LEU A 264 24.55 29.77 -25.50
C LEU A 264 25.07 28.62 -24.61
N PRO A 265 25.35 28.87 -23.31
CA PRO A 265 26.46 28.28 -22.58
C PRO A 265 26.31 26.79 -22.25
N SER A 266 27.42 26.05 -22.33
CA SER A 266 27.63 24.83 -21.54
C SER A 266 28.09 25.24 -20.14
N ASN A 267 27.41 24.75 -19.10
CA ASN A 267 27.72 24.99 -17.68
C ASN A 267 29.23 24.94 -17.39
N PHE A 268 29.76 26.03 -16.82
CA PHE A 268 31.00 25.99 -16.05
C PHE A 268 30.71 26.43 -14.62
N SER A 269 31.44 25.86 -13.68
CA SER A 269 31.39 26.04 -12.22
C SER A 269 31.59 27.46 -11.70
N ASP A 270 31.68 28.45 -12.59
CA ASP A 270 32.13 29.79 -12.29
C ASP A 270 31.03 30.77 -12.73
N ASN A 271 30.12 31.12 -11.82
CA ASN A 271 29.03 32.10 -11.94
C ASN A 271 29.19 33.13 -13.09
N GLY A 272 28.71 32.84 -14.30
CA GLY A 272 28.84 33.73 -15.46
C GLY A 272 28.34 33.20 -16.80
N LEU A 273 28.45 34.02 -17.84
CA LEU A 273 28.03 33.72 -19.22
C LEU A 273 29.24 33.65 -20.17
N LEU A 274 29.33 32.58 -20.95
CA LEU A 274 30.30 32.44 -22.04
C LEU A 274 29.62 32.68 -23.40
N PHE A 275 30.11 33.66 -24.14
CA PHE A 275 29.65 34.00 -25.49
C PHE A 275 30.64 33.44 -26.50
N ASN A 276 30.18 32.60 -27.42
CA ASN A 276 30.99 32.08 -28.53
C ASN A 276 30.70 32.90 -29.80
N PHE A 277 31.75 33.40 -30.44
CA PHE A 277 31.66 34.14 -31.70
C PHE A 277 32.21 33.29 -32.85
N ALA A 278 31.52 33.30 -33.99
CA ALA A 278 32.02 32.64 -35.20
C ALA A 278 33.39 33.19 -35.62
N PRO A 279 34.27 32.35 -36.22
CA PRO A 279 35.59 32.79 -36.67
C PRO A 279 35.50 33.97 -37.65
N VAL A 280 36.47 34.88 -37.54
CA VAL A 280 36.53 36.21 -38.21
C VAL A 280 36.36 36.14 -39.74
N SER A 281 36.62 34.99 -40.37
CA SER A 281 36.53 34.80 -41.81
C SER A 281 35.12 34.90 -42.39
N THR A 282 34.06 34.85 -41.57
CA THR A 282 32.65 34.91 -42.03
C THR A 282 31.90 36.18 -41.63
N LEU A 283 32.49 37.07 -40.83
CA LEU A 283 31.79 38.24 -40.27
C LEU A 283 32.39 39.55 -40.79
N GLN A 284 31.69 40.21 -41.72
CA GLN A 284 32.05 41.57 -42.18
C GLN A 284 31.88 42.64 -41.08
N GLN A 285 31.23 42.31 -39.95
CA GLN A 285 30.89 43.25 -38.88
C GLN A 285 30.92 42.52 -37.53
N MET A 286 32.01 42.64 -36.76
CA MET A 286 32.02 42.22 -35.35
C MET A 286 31.33 43.28 -34.47
N PRO A 287 30.58 42.86 -33.44
CA PRO A 287 30.02 43.79 -32.47
C PRO A 287 31.15 44.52 -31.73
N ALA A 288 30.93 45.79 -31.42
CA ALA A 288 31.88 46.60 -30.66
C ALA A 288 31.62 46.48 -29.14
N GLU A 289 30.37 46.20 -28.75
CA GLU A 289 29.96 46.28 -27.35
C GLU A 289 28.85 45.26 -27.03
N LEU A 290 28.97 44.60 -25.88
CA LEU A 290 27.97 43.73 -25.26
C LEU A 290 27.42 44.43 -24.02
N ILE A 291 26.10 44.59 -23.95
CA ILE A 291 25.39 45.15 -22.79
C ILE A 291 24.46 44.08 -22.24
N ILE A 292 24.54 43.82 -20.94
CA ILE A 292 23.72 42.85 -20.21
C ILE A 292 22.88 43.60 -19.19
N TYR A 293 21.59 43.34 -19.20
CA TYR A 293 20.59 43.89 -18.31
C TYR A 293 20.11 42.79 -17.36
N SER A 294 19.96 43.11 -16.08
CA SER A 294 19.30 42.24 -15.10
C SER A 294 17.78 42.30 -15.25
N SER A 295 17.09 41.42 -14.52
CA SER A 295 15.62 41.34 -14.50
C SER A 295 14.91 42.62 -14.08
N ASP A 296 15.56 43.47 -13.28
CA ASP A 296 15.06 44.80 -12.87
C ASP A 296 15.26 45.89 -13.94
N GLY A 297 15.88 45.56 -15.08
CA GLY A 297 16.16 46.48 -16.18
C GLY A 297 17.41 47.34 -15.98
N SER A 298 18.15 47.17 -14.88
CA SER A 298 19.44 47.83 -14.68
C SER A 298 20.54 47.16 -15.51
N ILE A 299 21.64 47.87 -15.77
CA ILE A 299 22.78 47.32 -16.53
C ILE A 299 23.63 46.48 -15.58
N ALA A 300 23.58 45.16 -15.74
CA ALA A 300 24.36 44.20 -14.96
C ALA A 300 25.83 44.16 -15.43
N ALA A 301 26.07 44.24 -16.74
CA ALA A 301 27.42 44.30 -17.29
C ALA A 301 27.46 45.05 -18.62
N LYS A 302 28.60 45.70 -18.89
CA LYS A 302 28.86 46.39 -20.14
C LYS A 302 30.30 46.15 -20.55
N VAL A 303 30.51 45.41 -21.64
CA VAL A 303 31.81 44.86 -22.03
C VAL A 303 32.11 45.20 -23.48
N ALA A 304 33.28 45.78 -23.75
CA ALA A 304 33.77 45.94 -25.12
C ALA A 304 34.19 44.57 -25.66
N VAL A 305 33.75 44.22 -26.87
CA VAL A 305 34.12 42.94 -27.50
C VAL A 305 35.42 43.17 -28.28
N PRO A 306 36.56 42.57 -27.87
CA PRO A 306 37.83 42.81 -28.56
C PRO A 306 37.81 42.18 -29.95
N TYR A 307 38.48 42.83 -30.90
CA TYR A 307 38.58 42.34 -32.27
C TYR A 307 39.29 40.98 -32.32
N GLY A 308 38.70 40.00 -33.00
CA GLY A 308 39.29 38.67 -33.20
C GLY A 308 39.08 37.68 -32.06
N VAL A 309 38.23 38.00 -31.07
CA VAL A 309 37.90 37.09 -29.97
C VAL A 309 36.88 36.04 -30.44
N SER A 310 37.20 34.77 -30.20
CA SER A 310 36.29 33.64 -30.44
C SER A 310 35.36 33.35 -29.26
N THR A 311 35.75 33.77 -28.05
CA THR A 311 35.01 33.49 -26.82
C THR A 311 35.14 34.62 -25.80
N LEU A 312 34.04 35.09 -25.21
CA LEU A 312 34.04 36.11 -24.16
C LEU A 312 33.27 35.61 -22.94
N PHE A 313 33.94 35.55 -21.79
CA PHE A 313 33.30 35.22 -20.51
C PHE A 313 32.95 36.48 -19.74
N VAL A 314 31.74 36.54 -19.17
CA VAL A 314 31.25 37.65 -18.34
C VAL A 314 30.76 37.07 -17.01
N PRO A 315 31.46 37.33 -15.89
CA PRO A 315 31.03 36.86 -14.57
C PRO A 315 29.78 37.62 -14.14
N LEU A 316 28.77 36.88 -13.67
CA LEU A 316 27.48 37.40 -13.26
C LEU A 316 26.96 36.55 -12.10
N PRO A 317 26.27 37.14 -11.10
CA PRO A 317 25.60 36.35 -10.09
C PRO A 317 24.44 35.54 -10.71
N PRO A 318 23.99 34.47 -10.05
CA PRO A 318 22.83 33.70 -10.49
C PRO A 318 21.61 34.61 -10.70
N GLY A 319 20.93 34.43 -11.83
CA GLY A 319 19.78 35.27 -12.19
C GLY A 319 19.42 35.25 -13.67
N PHE A 320 18.33 35.94 -13.97
CA PHE A 320 17.85 36.16 -15.34
C PHE A 320 18.42 37.45 -15.93
N TYR A 321 18.91 37.35 -17.16
CA TYR A 321 19.52 38.46 -17.89
C TYR A 321 19.00 38.59 -19.32
N VAL A 322 18.98 39.82 -19.81
CA VAL A 322 18.75 40.15 -21.22
C VAL A 322 20.02 40.79 -21.74
N TYR A 323 20.55 40.33 -22.87
CA TYR A 323 21.73 40.92 -23.47
C TYR A 323 21.45 41.56 -24.82
N ARG A 324 22.29 42.53 -25.18
CA ARG A 324 22.27 43.26 -26.45
C ARG A 324 23.69 43.45 -26.93
N LEU A 325 23.97 43.02 -28.15
CA LEU A 325 25.19 43.33 -28.88
C LEU A 325 24.98 44.60 -29.70
N GLN A 326 25.95 45.51 -29.69
CA GLN A 326 25.93 46.76 -30.44
C GLN A 326 27.15 46.91 -31.33
N GLN A 327 26.94 47.55 -32.48
CA GLN A 327 28.00 48.04 -33.35
C GLN A 327 27.70 49.49 -33.71
N ASN A 328 28.66 50.39 -33.47
CA ASN A 328 28.52 51.83 -33.74
C ASN A 328 27.23 52.45 -33.14
N GLY A 329 26.88 52.03 -31.91
CA GLY A 329 25.70 52.52 -31.18
C GLY A 329 24.36 51.98 -31.66
N LYS A 330 24.34 51.05 -32.64
CA LYS A 330 23.12 50.39 -33.10
C LYS A 330 23.06 48.94 -32.61
N PRO A 331 21.89 48.45 -32.15
CA PRO A 331 21.73 47.05 -31.78
C PRO A 331 21.93 46.17 -33.01
N PHE A 332 22.84 45.22 -32.88
CA PHE A 332 23.17 44.24 -33.90
C PHE A 332 22.53 42.88 -33.61
N ASP A 333 22.47 42.48 -32.33
CA ASP A 333 21.84 41.24 -31.87
C ASP A 333 21.33 41.38 -30.43
N ARG A 334 20.43 40.50 -29.99
CA ARG A 334 19.85 40.49 -28.64
C ARG A 334 19.38 39.09 -28.25
N GLY A 335 19.42 38.78 -26.96
CA GLY A 335 18.87 37.54 -26.45
C GLY A 335 18.63 37.57 -24.95
N LYS A 336 18.25 36.41 -24.42
CA LYS A 336 18.00 36.19 -23.00
C LYS A 336 18.94 35.06 -22.53
N ALA A 337 19.37 35.13 -21.29
CA ALA A 337 20.25 34.13 -20.69
C ALA A 337 19.95 33.99 -19.20
N PHE A 338 20.16 32.80 -18.67
CA PHE A 338 20.14 32.53 -17.24
C PHE A 338 21.54 32.16 -16.78
N VAL A 339 21.93 32.70 -15.63
CA VAL A 339 23.13 32.31 -14.90
C VAL A 339 22.65 31.53 -13.69
N TYR A 340 23.19 30.33 -13.49
CA TYR A 340 22.89 29.45 -12.37
C TYR A 340 23.93 29.62 -11.26
#